data_AF-H1XX50-F1
#
_entry.id   AF-H1XX50-F1
#
_cell.length_a   1.000
_cell.length_b   1.000
_cell.length_c   1.000
_cell.angle_alpha   90.00
_cell.angle_beta   90.00
_cell.angle_gamma   90.00
#
_symmetry.space_group_name_H-M   'P 1'
#
loop_
_entity.id
_entity.type
_entity.pdbx_description
1 polymer ?
#
loop_
_entity_poly.entity_id
_entity_poly.type
_entity_poly.pdbx_seq_one_letter_code
_entity_poly.pdbx_strand_id
1 'polypeptide(L)'
;MDESLNNQNNQQEPMPASEVEPAAPKLSLWQQLVKVFSDPVNFFNHLRSNPTWLFPFLLIVLMSIVFTAATKDQMLEYRKQLILDSDKMTEEMKDMALEQLENMTPTAYYIQSVVGSVIGSAIVFAIAAGLFLLTGNFFLGGKATFKQMFALYVWGNIVSLVEMPVKMILILQKNSAEVYTSLALLMDPQQSDTVLFKLLNAVDIFTIWKIILWSIGFGIIYRFSAKKSYLTVISLYVIYVLISVGLGRLFV
;
A
#
# COMPACT_ATOMS: atom_id res chain seq x y z
N MET A 1 79.08 39.32 -0.17
CA MET A 1 78.36 38.57 -1.24
C MET A 1 78.18 37.16 -0.70
N ASP A 2 77.48 36.99 0.42
CA ASP A 2 76.01 36.87 0.58
C ASP A 2 75.41 35.67 -0.17
N GLU A 3 75.70 34.47 0.36
CA GLU A 3 74.86 33.28 0.22
C GLU A 3 73.81 33.31 1.34
N SER A 4 72.72 34.01 1.10
CA SER A 4 71.47 33.76 1.82
C SER A 4 70.34 33.88 0.81
N LEU A 5 69.25 33.14 1.04
CA LEU A 5 68.01 33.09 0.25
C LEU A 5 67.94 31.96 -0.80
N ASN A 6 67.82 30.72 -0.35
CA ASN A 6 66.85 29.83 -1.00
C ASN A 6 66.29 28.78 -0.02
N ASN A 7 65.33 29.20 0.79
CA ASN A 7 64.44 28.26 1.47
C ASN A 7 63.02 28.86 1.47
N GLN A 8 62.40 28.88 0.29
CA GLN A 8 60.98 29.18 0.17
C GLN A 8 60.18 27.98 0.68
N ASN A 9 59.79 28.12 1.95
CA ASN A 9 58.75 27.35 2.61
C ASN A 9 57.51 27.29 1.71
N ASN A 10 57.27 26.13 1.10
CA ASN A 10 56.06 25.84 0.36
C ASN A 10 54.92 25.59 1.38
N GLN A 11 54.37 26.67 1.92
CA GLN A 11 53.17 26.61 2.75
C GLN A 11 51.98 26.30 1.83
N GLN A 12 51.64 25.01 1.71
CA GLN A 12 50.32 24.62 1.27
C GLN A 12 49.31 25.20 2.27
N GLU A 13 48.56 26.21 1.84
CA GLU A 13 47.38 26.66 2.57
C GLU A 13 46.49 25.44 2.85
N PRO A 14 46.05 25.22 4.10
CA PRO A 14 45.12 24.14 4.38
C PRO A 14 43.84 24.41 3.59
N MET A 15 43.45 23.45 2.74
CA MET A 15 42.16 23.48 2.03
C MET A 15 41.05 23.81 3.03
N PRO A 16 40.10 24.71 2.69
CA PRO A 16 38.95 24.96 3.55
C PRO A 16 38.26 23.63 3.83
N ALA A 17 38.13 23.31 5.11
CA ALA A 17 37.45 22.11 5.58
C ALA A 17 36.11 22.02 4.85
N SER A 18 35.90 20.88 4.16
CA SER A 18 34.63 20.55 3.52
C SER A 18 33.51 20.88 4.50
N GLU A 19 32.75 21.92 4.20
CA GLU A 19 31.55 22.29 4.94
C GLU A 19 30.67 21.03 4.96
N VAL A 20 30.58 20.40 6.13
CA VAL A 20 29.73 19.22 6.32
C VAL A 20 28.32 19.74 6.16
N GLU A 21 27.76 19.56 4.96
CA GLU A 21 26.38 19.92 4.63
C GLU A 21 25.49 19.37 5.77
N PRO A 22 24.76 20.25 6.50
CA PRO A 22 24.07 19.82 7.71
C PRO A 22 23.08 18.72 7.35
N ALA A 23 23.25 17.56 7.98
CA ALA A 23 22.40 16.40 7.77
C ALA A 23 20.94 16.83 7.86
N ALA A 24 20.19 16.68 6.76
CA ALA A 24 18.82 17.14 6.65
C ALA A 24 18.00 16.70 7.89
N PRO A 25 17.23 17.61 8.51
CA PRO A 25 16.58 17.33 9.79
C PRO A 25 15.68 16.09 9.71
N LYS A 26 15.84 15.18 10.68
CA LYS A 26 15.01 13.97 10.77
C LYS A 26 13.55 14.38 10.95
N LEU A 27 12.72 14.10 9.94
CA LEU A 27 11.28 14.38 10.00
C LEU A 27 10.63 13.58 11.11
N SER A 28 9.80 14.22 11.94
CA SER A 28 8.98 13.49 12.90
C SER A 28 7.94 12.61 12.19
N LEU A 29 7.41 11.60 12.88
CA LEU A 29 6.44 10.66 12.30
C LEU A 29 5.17 11.38 11.79
N TRP A 30 4.71 12.39 12.51
CA TRP A 30 3.56 13.23 12.09
C TRP A 30 3.89 14.12 10.90
N GLN A 31 5.10 14.68 10.84
CA GLN A 31 5.54 15.43 9.67
C GLN A 31 5.66 14.54 8.43
N GLN A 32 6.10 13.29 8.59
CA GLN A 32 6.12 12.30 7.51
C GLN A 32 4.70 12.03 6.99
N LEU A 33 3.71 11.87 7.88
CA LEU A 33 2.31 11.69 7.53
C LEU A 33 1.71 12.87 6.77
N VAL A 34 2.05 14.11 7.12
CA VAL A 34 1.56 15.27 6.36
C VAL A 34 2.27 15.36 5.01
N LYS A 35 3.61 15.18 5.01
CA LYS A 35 4.43 15.34 3.81
C LYS A 35 4.18 14.30 2.74
N VAL A 36 3.81 13.06 3.08
CA VAL A 36 3.46 12.06 2.05
C VAL A 36 2.29 12.52 1.18
N PHE A 37 1.40 13.36 1.70
CA PHE A 37 0.29 13.93 0.95
C PHE A 37 0.60 15.30 0.33
N SER A 38 1.25 16.20 1.07
CA SER A 38 1.49 17.57 0.61
C SER A 38 2.74 17.74 -0.25
N ASP A 39 3.77 16.92 -0.03
CA ASP A 39 5.07 16.98 -0.69
C ASP A 39 5.69 15.57 -0.79
N PRO A 40 5.09 14.68 -1.62
CA PRO A 40 5.50 13.29 -1.71
C PRO A 40 6.95 13.16 -2.19
N VAL A 41 7.45 14.08 -3.02
CA VAL A 41 8.82 14.05 -3.54
C VAL A 41 9.82 14.21 -2.40
N ASN A 42 9.68 15.24 -1.57
CA ASN A 42 10.58 15.43 -0.44
C ASN A 42 10.42 14.33 0.62
N PHE A 43 9.19 13.86 0.84
CA PHE A 43 8.94 12.73 1.72
C PHE A 43 9.69 11.46 1.27
N PHE A 44 9.57 11.04 0.01
CA PHE A 44 10.21 9.82 -0.47
C PHE A 44 11.74 9.95 -0.58
N ASN A 45 12.29 11.16 -0.78
CA ASN A 45 13.72 11.41 -0.64
C ASN A 45 14.21 11.14 0.79
N HIS A 46 13.45 11.58 1.80
CA HIS A 46 13.73 11.24 3.19
C HIS A 46 13.60 9.74 3.47
N LEU A 47 12.51 9.12 2.99
CA LEU A 47 12.22 7.69 3.18
C LEU A 47 13.29 6.79 2.57
N ARG A 48 13.87 7.20 1.44
CA ARG A 48 14.97 6.48 0.79
C ARG A 48 16.14 6.25 1.73
N SER A 49 16.52 7.27 2.49
CA SER A 49 17.65 7.21 3.44
C SER A 49 17.22 6.65 4.80
N ASN A 50 15.96 6.82 5.18
CA ASN A 50 15.41 6.35 6.46
C ASN A 50 14.11 5.57 6.20
N PRO A 51 14.18 4.29 5.79
CA PRO A 51 12.99 3.51 5.40
C PRO A 51 12.19 3.06 6.65
N THR A 52 11.45 4.00 7.23
CA THR A 52 10.49 3.79 8.31
C THR A 52 9.19 3.23 7.76
N TRP A 53 8.62 2.23 8.42
CA TRP A 53 7.39 1.57 7.95
C TRP A 53 6.42 1.23 9.08
N LEU A 54 6.92 1.10 10.31
CA LEU A 54 6.10 0.62 11.42
C LEU A 54 4.97 1.59 11.77
N PHE A 55 5.27 2.89 11.83
CA PHE A 55 4.27 3.92 12.14
C PHE A 55 3.08 3.95 11.15
N PRO A 56 3.27 4.11 9.82
CA PRO A 56 2.14 4.09 8.89
C PRO A 56 1.43 2.71 8.87
N PHE A 57 2.16 1.61 9.06
CA PHE A 57 1.56 0.29 9.14
C PHE A 57 0.59 0.17 10.32
N LEU A 58 1.01 0.60 11.52
CA LEU A 58 0.16 0.58 12.71
C LEU A 58 -1.07 1.48 12.56
N LEU A 59 -0.95 2.64 11.90
CA LEU A 59 -2.10 3.49 11.61
C LEU A 59 -3.11 2.80 10.69
N ILE A 60 -2.64 2.14 9.63
CA ILE A 60 -3.51 1.39 8.70
C ILE A 60 -4.20 0.24 9.44
N VAL A 61 -3.46 -0.50 10.28
CA VAL A 61 -4.02 -1.57 11.12
C VAL A 61 -5.09 -1.02 12.06
N LEU A 62 -4.81 0.06 12.78
CA LEU A 62 -5.77 0.68 13.69
C LEU A 62 -7.04 1.10 12.95
N MET A 63 -6.90 1.74 11.78
CA MET A 63 -8.04 2.13 10.96
C MET A 63 -8.83 0.92 10.46
N SER A 64 -8.16 -0.17 10.10
CA SER A 64 -8.79 -1.42 9.70
C SER A 64 -9.62 -2.05 10.83
N ILE A 65 -9.14 -1.96 12.09
CA ILE A 65 -9.88 -2.43 13.27
C ILE A 65 -11.15 -1.59 13.45
N VAL A 66 -11.04 -0.26 13.39
CA VAL A 66 -12.18 0.65 13.50
C VAL A 66 -13.19 0.39 12.39
N PHE A 67 -12.74 0.26 11.14
CA PHE A 67 -13.57 -0.06 9.99
C PHE A 67 -14.35 -1.37 10.20
N THR A 68 -13.63 -2.44 10.57
CA THR A 68 -14.24 -3.77 10.79
C THR A 68 -15.29 -3.74 11.91
N ALA A 69 -15.01 -3.03 13.01
CA ALA A 69 -15.94 -2.90 14.11
C ALA A 69 -17.19 -2.10 13.73
N ALA A 70 -17.02 -1.02 12.96
CA ALA A 70 -18.11 -0.17 12.53
C ALA A 70 -19.03 -0.84 11.49
N THR A 71 -18.48 -1.66 10.59
CA THR A 71 -19.24 -2.29 9.49
C THR A 71 -19.53 -3.77 9.71
N LYS A 72 -19.45 -4.25 10.96
CA LYS A 72 -19.52 -5.68 11.29
C LYS A 72 -20.79 -6.33 10.75
N ASP A 73 -21.95 -5.76 11.03
CA ASP A 73 -23.23 -6.40 10.75
C ASP A 73 -23.46 -6.51 9.24
N GLN A 74 -23.14 -5.46 8.48
CA GLN A 74 -23.23 -5.45 7.02
C GLN A 74 -22.25 -6.45 6.39
N MET A 75 -21.05 -6.59 6.95
CA MET A 75 -20.05 -7.55 6.48
C MET A 75 -20.42 -9.00 6.81
N LEU A 76 -21.07 -9.24 7.95
CA LEU A 76 -21.60 -10.56 8.29
C LEU A 76 -22.73 -10.97 7.35
N GLU A 77 -23.68 -10.06 7.11
CA GLU A 77 -24.79 -10.31 6.18
C GLU A 77 -24.28 -10.60 4.76
N TYR A 78 -23.34 -9.79 4.28
CA TYR A 78 -22.72 -10.01 2.97
C TYR A 78 -21.99 -11.36 2.89
N ARG A 79 -21.29 -11.78 3.95
CA ARG A 79 -20.67 -13.12 4.00
C ARG A 79 -21.70 -14.24 3.97
N LYS A 80 -22.85 -14.09 4.66
CA LYS A 80 -23.95 -15.07 4.60
C LYS A 80 -24.48 -15.21 3.18
N GLN A 81 -24.74 -14.08 2.50
CA GLN A 81 -25.21 -14.06 1.11
C GLN A 81 -24.21 -14.76 0.18
N LEU A 82 -22.92 -14.45 0.29
CA LEU A 82 -21.88 -15.13 -0.51
C LEU A 82 -21.83 -16.65 -0.32
N ILE A 83 -22.10 -17.15 0.89
CA ILE A 83 -22.15 -18.60 1.16
C ILE A 83 -23.40 -19.21 0.49
N LEU A 84 -24.55 -18.57 0.65
CA LEU A 84 -25.83 -19.04 0.10
C LEU A 84 -25.81 -19.08 -1.43
N ASP A 85 -25.27 -18.02 -2.05
CA ASP A 85 -25.20 -17.83 -3.49
C ASP A 85 -24.04 -18.59 -4.15
N SER A 86 -23.21 -19.29 -3.38
CA SER A 86 -22.08 -20.04 -3.93
C SER A 86 -22.55 -21.30 -4.67
N ASP A 87 -22.33 -21.35 -5.99
CA ASP A 87 -22.58 -22.53 -6.83
C ASP A 87 -21.55 -23.66 -6.61
N LYS A 88 -20.43 -23.35 -5.92
CA LYS A 88 -19.31 -24.29 -5.73
C LYS A 88 -19.33 -25.01 -4.38
N MET A 89 -20.21 -24.60 -3.46
CA MET A 89 -20.37 -25.24 -2.17
C MET A 89 -21.55 -26.21 -2.22
N THR A 90 -21.37 -27.41 -1.69
CA THR A 90 -22.52 -28.30 -1.42
C THR A 90 -23.39 -27.71 -0.34
N GLU A 91 -24.67 -28.08 -0.28
CA GLU A 91 -25.57 -27.61 0.78
C GLU A 91 -25.03 -27.93 2.19
N GLU A 92 -24.45 -29.11 2.38
CA GLU A 92 -23.77 -29.48 3.64
C GLU A 92 -22.61 -28.53 3.98
N MET A 93 -21.80 -28.13 2.99
CA MET A 93 -20.72 -27.16 3.21
C MET A 93 -21.26 -25.76 3.54
N LYS A 94 -22.38 -25.36 2.93
CA LYS A 94 -23.04 -24.08 3.21
C LYS A 94 -23.57 -24.06 4.64
N ASP A 95 -24.29 -25.11 5.04
CA ASP A 95 -24.83 -25.25 6.41
C ASP A 95 -23.71 -25.20 7.45
N MET A 96 -22.61 -25.94 7.24
CA MET A 96 -21.45 -25.89 8.13
C MET A 96 -20.82 -24.50 8.23
N ALA A 97 -20.70 -23.79 7.11
CA ALA A 97 -20.10 -22.45 7.08
C ALA A 97 -21.00 -21.41 7.77
N LEU A 98 -22.32 -21.50 7.57
CA LEU A 98 -23.30 -20.65 8.25
C LEU A 98 -23.35 -20.93 9.75
N GLU A 99 -23.36 -22.20 10.16
CA GLU A 99 -23.31 -22.61 11.57
C GLU A 99 -22.04 -22.07 12.24
N GLN A 100 -20.89 -22.15 11.57
CA GLN A 100 -19.64 -21.58 12.08
C GLN A 100 -19.73 -20.06 12.28
N LEU A 101 -20.41 -19.36 11.37
CA LEU A 101 -20.58 -17.91 11.44
C LEU A 101 -21.54 -17.51 12.58
N GLU A 102 -22.61 -18.28 12.80
CA GLU A 102 -23.61 -18.02 13.83
C GLU A 102 -23.14 -18.38 15.24
N ASN A 103 -22.37 -19.47 15.36
CA ASN A 103 -21.77 -19.88 16.63
C ASN A 103 -20.51 -19.07 16.99
N MET A 104 -20.08 -18.14 16.11
CA MET A 104 -18.93 -17.29 16.37
C MET A 104 -19.26 -16.22 17.41
N THR A 105 -18.65 -16.31 18.59
CA THR A 105 -18.78 -15.26 19.60
C THR A 105 -18.29 -13.91 19.04
N PRO A 106 -18.86 -12.76 19.49
CA PRO A 106 -18.39 -11.45 19.07
C PRO A 106 -16.88 -11.25 19.26
N THR A 107 -16.35 -11.74 20.39
CA THR A 107 -14.91 -11.68 20.70
C THR A 107 -14.08 -12.50 19.71
N ALA A 108 -14.50 -13.72 19.39
CA ALA A 108 -13.81 -14.56 18.41
C ALA A 108 -13.82 -13.92 17.02
N TYR A 109 -14.94 -13.33 16.60
CA TYR A 109 -15.04 -12.60 15.33
C TYR A 109 -14.07 -11.43 15.26
N TYR A 110 -13.98 -10.61 16.33
CA TYR A 110 -13.04 -9.50 16.36
C TYR A 110 -11.60 -9.98 16.32
N ILE A 111 -11.23 -10.97 17.14
CA ILE A 111 -9.86 -11.52 17.12
C ILE A 111 -9.52 -12.08 15.74
N GLN A 112 -10.39 -12.89 15.15
CA GLN A 112 -10.15 -13.48 13.83
C GLN A 112 -10.05 -12.40 12.75
N SER A 113 -10.93 -11.40 12.77
CA SER A 113 -10.93 -10.33 11.77
C SER A 113 -9.71 -9.43 11.90
N VAL A 114 -9.28 -9.09 13.12
CA VAL A 114 -8.08 -8.29 13.36
C VAL A 114 -6.82 -9.07 13.00
N VAL A 115 -6.67 -10.30 13.50
CA VAL A 115 -5.51 -11.16 13.21
C VAL A 115 -5.43 -11.43 11.71
N GLY A 116 -6.55 -11.77 11.08
CA GLY A 116 -6.65 -11.98 9.64
C GLY A 116 -6.29 -10.74 8.83
N SER A 117 -6.79 -9.56 9.23
CA SER A 117 -6.48 -8.31 8.55
C SER A 117 -5.01 -7.91 8.70
N VAL A 118 -4.44 -8.04 9.91
CA VAL A 118 -3.04 -7.68 10.18
C VAL A 118 -2.08 -8.61 9.45
N ILE A 119 -2.24 -9.92 9.64
CA ILE A 119 -1.37 -10.93 9.03
C ILE A 119 -1.55 -10.91 7.51
N GLY A 120 -2.80 -10.90 7.03
CA GLY A 120 -3.11 -10.83 5.62
C GLY A 120 -2.51 -9.61 4.94
N SER A 121 -2.70 -8.42 5.53
CA SER A 121 -2.11 -7.18 4.99
C SER A 121 -0.59 -7.21 5.02
N ALA A 122 0.03 -7.69 6.10
CA ALA A 122 1.49 -7.82 6.19
C ALA A 122 2.05 -8.74 5.09
N ILE A 123 1.41 -9.88 4.84
CA ILE A 123 1.78 -10.82 3.78
C ILE A 123 1.64 -10.17 2.40
N VAL A 124 0.48 -9.57 2.11
CA VAL A 124 0.24 -8.90 0.82
C VAL A 124 1.25 -7.77 0.60
N PHE A 125 1.53 -6.97 1.62
CA PHE A 125 2.48 -5.87 1.54
C PHE A 125 3.91 -6.38 1.32
N ALA A 126 4.28 -7.48 1.97
CA ALA A 126 5.58 -8.12 1.78
C ALA A 126 5.73 -8.70 0.37
N ILE A 127 4.70 -9.36 -0.16
CA ILE A 127 4.68 -9.88 -1.53
C ILE A 127 4.82 -8.73 -2.53
N ALA A 128 4.02 -7.68 -2.39
CA ALA A 128 4.07 -6.53 -3.29
C ALA A 128 5.44 -5.81 -3.24
N ALA A 129 6.00 -5.63 -2.04
CA ALA A 129 7.35 -5.11 -1.87
C ALA A 129 8.41 -6.01 -2.52
N GLY A 130 8.25 -7.34 -2.41
CA GLY A 130 9.09 -8.32 -3.08
C GLY A 130 9.01 -8.22 -4.61
N LEU A 131 7.82 -8.04 -5.17
CA LEU A 131 7.62 -7.84 -6.61
C LEU A 131 8.24 -6.51 -7.09
N PHE A 132 8.11 -5.43 -6.32
CA PHE A 132 8.76 -4.16 -6.62
C PHE A 132 10.29 -4.31 -6.60
N LEU A 133 10.82 -4.99 -5.58
CA LEU A 133 12.25 -5.26 -5.45
C LEU A 133 12.77 -6.14 -6.60
N LEU A 134 12.06 -7.22 -6.92
CA LEU A 134 12.40 -8.14 -8.00
C LEU A 134 12.46 -7.37 -9.33
N THR A 135 11.41 -6.62 -9.64
CA THR A 135 11.32 -5.83 -10.87
C THR A 135 12.42 -4.77 -10.95
N GLY A 136 12.56 -3.97 -9.90
CA GLY A 136 13.53 -2.88 -9.85
C GLY A 136 14.99 -3.35 -9.88
N ASN A 137 15.35 -4.37 -9.09
CA ASN A 137 16.72 -4.86 -9.01
C ASN A 137 17.10 -5.77 -10.19
N PHE A 138 16.28 -6.78 -10.50
CA PHE A 138 16.66 -7.82 -11.46
C PHE A 138 16.34 -7.43 -12.90
N PHE A 139 15.12 -6.93 -13.16
CA PHE A 139 14.69 -6.63 -14.53
C PHE A 139 15.12 -5.24 -15.01
N LEU A 140 15.23 -4.27 -14.10
CA LEU A 140 15.50 -2.87 -14.44
C LEU A 140 16.92 -2.40 -14.07
N GLY A 141 17.75 -3.27 -13.49
CA GLY A 141 19.16 -3.01 -13.16
C GLY A 141 19.39 -2.04 -12.00
N GLY A 142 18.37 -1.78 -11.19
CA GLY A 142 18.43 -0.88 -10.05
C GLY A 142 19.05 -1.49 -8.81
N LYS A 143 19.25 -0.68 -7.77
CA LYS A 143 19.70 -1.15 -6.45
C LYS A 143 18.85 -0.55 -5.34
N ALA A 144 18.00 -1.37 -4.75
CA ALA A 144 17.28 -1.06 -3.52
C ALA A 144 17.28 -2.27 -2.58
N THR A 145 16.89 -2.03 -1.33
CA THR A 145 16.71 -3.06 -0.30
C THR A 145 15.24 -3.42 -0.15
N PHE A 146 14.95 -4.62 0.37
CA PHE A 146 13.57 -5.01 0.69
C PHE A 146 12.90 -4.03 1.65
N LYS A 147 13.64 -3.56 2.68
CA LYS A 147 13.12 -2.59 3.66
C LYS A 147 12.66 -1.29 2.99
N GLN A 148 13.38 -0.80 1.97
CA GLN A 148 13.00 0.38 1.20
C GLN A 148 11.72 0.15 0.40
N MET A 149 11.58 -1.00 -0.27
CA MET A 149 10.37 -1.33 -1.04
C MET A 149 9.16 -1.57 -0.15
N PHE A 150 9.36 -2.22 0.99
CA PHE A 150 8.31 -2.44 1.99
C PHE A 150 7.84 -1.12 2.59
N ALA A 151 8.76 -0.25 3.02
CA ALA A 151 8.42 1.08 3.52
C ALA A 151 7.67 1.91 2.47
N LEU A 152 8.14 1.91 1.21
CA LEU A 152 7.45 2.57 0.10
C LEU A 152 6.02 2.05 -0.05
N TYR A 153 5.83 0.73 -0.05
CA TYR A 153 4.52 0.13 -0.27
C TYR A 153 3.55 0.46 0.86
N VAL A 154 4.00 0.36 2.11
CA VAL A 154 3.22 0.73 3.30
C VAL A 154 2.85 2.22 3.26
N TRP A 155 3.80 3.11 2.99
CA TRP A 155 3.52 4.54 2.93
C TRP A 155 2.63 4.94 1.76
N GLY A 156 2.68 4.26 0.61
CA GLY A 156 1.69 4.50 -0.43
C GLY A 156 0.28 4.02 -0.04
N ASN A 157 0.17 2.97 0.79
CA ASN A 157 -1.11 2.52 1.35
C ASN A 157 -1.67 3.44 2.44
N ILE A 158 -0.98 4.52 2.82
CA ILE A 158 -1.52 5.49 3.78
C ILE A 158 -2.79 6.19 3.28
N VAL A 159 -3.01 6.19 1.95
CA VAL A 159 -4.27 6.62 1.30
C VAL A 159 -5.48 5.86 1.84
N SER A 160 -5.29 4.61 2.32
CA SER A 160 -6.35 3.81 2.93
C SER A 160 -6.95 4.48 4.17
N LEU A 161 -6.22 5.38 4.84
CA LEU A 161 -6.76 6.19 5.95
C LEU A 161 -7.83 7.19 5.51
N VAL A 162 -7.89 7.53 4.23
CA VAL A 162 -8.94 8.36 3.63
C VAL A 162 -10.02 7.50 2.99
N GLU A 163 -9.62 6.41 2.34
CA GLU A 163 -10.54 5.47 1.68
C GLU A 163 -11.49 4.78 2.65
N MET A 164 -10.96 4.22 3.76
CA MET A 164 -11.75 3.45 4.71
C MET A 164 -12.88 4.27 5.35
N PRO A 165 -12.66 5.51 5.84
CA PRO A 165 -13.76 6.34 6.33
C PRO A 165 -14.85 6.61 5.28
N VAL A 166 -14.46 6.89 4.03
CA VAL A 166 -15.42 7.14 2.94
C VAL A 166 -16.27 5.90 2.70
N LYS A 167 -15.65 4.73 2.53
CA LYS A 167 -16.38 3.47 2.31
C LYS A 167 -17.22 3.09 3.54
N MET A 168 -16.72 3.31 4.74
CA MET A 168 -17.45 3.05 5.99
C MET A 168 -18.74 3.87 6.06
N ILE A 169 -18.69 5.17 5.76
CA ILE A 169 -19.88 6.03 5.73
C ILE A 169 -20.88 5.51 4.70
N LEU A 170 -20.42 5.16 3.49
CA LEU A 170 -21.29 4.62 2.44
C LEU A 170 -21.96 3.31 2.85
N ILE A 171 -21.21 2.39 3.47
CA ILE A 171 -21.73 1.10 3.95
C ILE A 171 -22.84 1.32 4.98
N LEU A 172 -22.59 2.20 5.94
CA LEU A 172 -23.55 2.50 7.01
C LEU A 172 -24.80 3.22 6.48
N GLN A 173 -24.64 4.16 5.54
CA GLN A 173 -25.78 4.87 4.94
C GLN A 173 -26.64 3.97 4.06
N LYS A 174 -26.01 3.07 3.28
CA LYS A 174 -26.71 2.13 2.41
C LYS A 174 -27.19 0.87 3.13
N ASN A 175 -26.72 0.66 4.36
CA ASN A 175 -26.87 -0.57 5.11
C ASN A 175 -26.49 -1.82 4.28
N SER A 176 -25.41 -1.73 3.51
CA SER A 176 -24.91 -2.80 2.65
C SER A 176 -23.39 -2.73 2.52
N ALA A 177 -22.72 -3.88 2.52
CA ALA A 177 -21.27 -3.97 2.30
C ALA A 177 -20.88 -3.71 0.83
N GLU A 178 -21.84 -3.79 -0.09
CA GLU A 178 -21.63 -3.61 -1.53
C GLU A 178 -21.65 -2.13 -1.90
N VAL A 179 -20.54 -1.46 -1.60
CA VAL A 179 -20.32 -0.07 -1.98
C VAL A 179 -19.15 0.05 -2.95
N TYR A 180 -19.34 0.90 -3.96
CA TYR A 180 -18.34 1.12 -5.01
C TYR A 180 -17.98 2.60 -5.08
N THR A 181 -16.69 2.88 -5.23
CA THR A 181 -16.12 4.22 -5.44
C THR A 181 -15.30 4.27 -6.73
N SER A 182 -15.47 3.24 -7.56
CA SER A 182 -14.68 2.89 -8.72
C SER A 182 -15.46 3.16 -10.01
N LEU A 183 -14.81 2.91 -11.15
CA LEU A 183 -15.49 2.95 -12.45
C LEU A 183 -16.63 1.94 -12.58
N ALA A 184 -16.72 0.94 -11.68
CA ALA A 184 -17.84 0.00 -11.66
C ALA A 184 -19.20 0.67 -11.37
N LEU A 185 -19.22 1.90 -10.85
CA LEU A 185 -20.45 2.71 -10.74
C LEU A 185 -21.13 3.00 -12.08
N LEU A 186 -20.44 2.79 -13.20
CA LEU A 186 -20.99 2.92 -14.56
C LEU A 186 -21.72 1.66 -15.05
N MET A 187 -21.73 0.59 -14.25
CA MET A 187 -22.36 -0.69 -14.56
C MET A 187 -23.54 -0.99 -13.64
N ASP A 188 -24.40 -1.93 -14.06
CA ASP A 188 -25.45 -2.47 -13.21
C ASP A 188 -24.82 -3.31 -12.08
N PRO A 189 -25.13 -3.06 -10.79
CA PRO A 189 -24.66 -3.86 -9.67
C PRO A 189 -24.94 -5.37 -9.80
N GLN A 190 -25.99 -5.78 -10.51
CA GLN A 190 -26.28 -7.20 -10.79
C GLN A 190 -25.20 -7.87 -11.65
N GLN A 191 -24.30 -7.10 -12.25
CA GLN A 191 -23.17 -7.58 -13.04
C GLN A 191 -21.87 -7.66 -12.21
N SER A 192 -21.95 -7.58 -10.88
CA SER A 192 -20.79 -7.58 -9.96
C SER A 192 -19.84 -8.76 -10.17
N ASP A 193 -20.36 -9.89 -10.65
CA ASP A 193 -19.58 -11.08 -10.94
C ASP A 193 -18.86 -11.11 -12.28
N THR A 194 -19.24 -10.24 -13.21
CA THR A 194 -18.63 -10.18 -14.53
C THR A 194 -17.18 -9.72 -14.45
N VAL A 195 -16.34 -10.19 -15.37
CA VAL A 195 -14.93 -9.75 -15.46
C VAL A 195 -14.84 -8.25 -15.69
N LEU A 196 -15.72 -7.70 -16.54
CA LEU A 196 -15.71 -6.27 -16.82
C LEU A 196 -15.98 -5.46 -15.55
N PHE A 197 -16.99 -5.85 -14.75
CA PHE A 197 -17.26 -5.20 -13.48
C PHE A 197 -16.06 -5.27 -12.54
N LYS A 198 -15.48 -6.47 -12.36
CA LYS A 198 -14.31 -6.67 -11.49
C LYS A 198 -13.09 -5.85 -11.92
N LEU A 199 -12.85 -5.71 -13.23
CA LEU A 199 -11.79 -4.86 -13.79
C LEU A 199 -12.06 -3.37 -13.57
N LEU A 200 -13.28 -2.90 -13.84
CA LEU A 200 -13.65 -1.51 -13.57
C LEU A 200 -13.64 -1.20 -12.08
N ASN A 201 -13.96 -2.18 -11.23
CA ASN A 201 -13.95 -2.02 -9.79
C ASN A 201 -12.54 -1.84 -9.22
N ALA A 202 -11.53 -2.42 -9.87
CA ALA A 202 -10.13 -2.22 -9.51
C ALA A 202 -9.67 -0.77 -9.75
N VAL A 203 -10.34 -0.02 -10.62
CA VAL A 203 -9.94 1.37 -10.95
C VAL A 203 -10.81 2.34 -10.15
N ASP A 204 -10.29 2.79 -9.00
CA ASP A 204 -10.87 3.88 -8.22
C ASP A 204 -9.88 5.02 -7.95
N ILE A 205 -10.42 6.14 -7.47
CA ILE A 205 -9.63 7.36 -7.20
C ILE A 205 -8.54 7.12 -6.16
N PHE A 206 -8.79 6.26 -5.16
CA PHE A 206 -7.83 5.94 -4.10
C PHE A 206 -6.69 5.07 -4.64
N THR A 207 -6.99 4.13 -5.53
CA THR A 207 -6.02 3.28 -6.20
C THR A 207 -5.12 4.11 -7.11
N ILE A 208 -5.69 5.03 -7.89
CA ILE A 208 -4.92 5.96 -8.72
C ILE A 208 -3.96 6.77 -7.84
N TRP A 209 -4.43 7.25 -6.69
CA TRP A 209 -3.59 7.97 -5.73
C TRP A 209 -2.46 7.10 -5.17
N LYS A 210 -2.74 5.84 -4.78
CA LYS A 210 -1.71 4.89 -4.34
C LYS A 210 -0.67 4.64 -5.42
N ILE A 211 -1.10 4.43 -6.68
CA ILE A 211 -0.21 4.23 -7.83
C ILE A 211 0.71 5.44 -8.03
N ILE A 212 0.18 6.67 -7.90
CA ILE A 212 0.98 7.90 -7.98
C ILE A 212 2.06 7.89 -6.90
N LEU A 213 1.70 7.65 -5.63
CA LEU A 213 2.66 7.64 -4.52
C LEU A 213 3.71 6.53 -4.67
N TRP A 214 3.29 5.30 -4.99
CA TRP A 214 4.20 4.20 -5.24
C TRP A 214 5.15 4.50 -6.42
N SER A 215 4.66 5.11 -7.49
CA SER A 215 5.48 5.47 -8.67
C SER A 215 6.52 6.53 -8.33
N ILE A 216 6.14 7.57 -7.58
CA ILE A 216 7.07 8.62 -7.13
C ILE A 216 8.14 8.02 -6.22
N GLY A 217 7.74 7.26 -5.21
CA GLY A 217 8.66 6.59 -4.30
C GLY A 217 9.61 5.63 -5.03
N PHE A 218 9.09 4.85 -5.98
CA PHE A 218 9.86 3.86 -6.71
C PHE A 218 10.93 4.56 -7.55
N GLY A 219 10.55 5.63 -8.26
CA GLY A 219 11.47 6.45 -9.03
C GLY A 219 12.56 7.10 -8.19
N ILE A 220 12.21 7.64 -7.02
CA ILE A 220 13.19 8.28 -6.12
C ILE A 220 14.18 7.26 -5.57
N ILE A 221 13.71 6.13 -5.06
CA ILE A 221 14.57 5.11 -4.46
C ILE A 221 15.53 4.54 -5.50
N TYR A 222 15.04 4.22 -6.70
CA TYR A 222 15.86 3.67 -7.79
C TYR A 222 16.61 4.71 -8.62
N ARG A 223 16.29 6.00 -8.50
CA ARG A 223 16.75 7.08 -9.41
C ARG A 223 16.35 6.83 -10.87
N PHE A 224 15.16 6.25 -11.08
CA PHE A 224 14.61 6.07 -12.42
C PHE A 224 13.83 7.31 -12.86
N SER A 225 13.77 7.54 -14.18
CA SER A 225 12.93 8.59 -14.74
C SER A 225 11.47 8.38 -14.37
N ALA A 226 10.70 9.46 -14.24
CA ALA A 226 9.29 9.39 -13.90
C ALA A 226 8.54 8.41 -14.82
N LYS A 227 8.71 8.53 -16.14
CA LYS A 227 8.09 7.62 -17.12
C LYS A 227 8.39 6.16 -16.83
N LYS A 228 9.65 5.78 -16.58
CA LYS A 228 10.03 4.39 -16.29
C LYS A 228 9.36 3.87 -15.02
N SER A 229 9.32 4.69 -13.97
CA SER A 229 8.73 4.34 -12.68
C SER A 229 7.21 4.15 -12.77
N TYR A 230 6.50 5.11 -13.38
CA TYR A 230 5.05 5.00 -13.58
C TYR A 230 4.68 3.80 -14.43
N LEU A 231 5.36 3.59 -15.56
CA LEU A 231 5.10 2.42 -16.42
C LEU A 231 5.33 1.11 -15.66
N THR A 232 6.36 1.04 -14.81
CA THR A 232 6.66 -0.17 -14.03
C THR A 232 5.56 -0.45 -13.01
N VAL A 233 5.20 0.54 -12.19
CA VAL A 233 4.21 0.37 -11.13
C VAL A 233 2.82 0.11 -11.71
N ILE A 234 2.42 0.83 -12.76
CA ILE A 234 1.14 0.59 -13.46
C ILE A 234 1.11 -0.83 -14.05
N SER A 235 2.19 -1.27 -14.69
CA SER A 235 2.24 -2.62 -15.28
C SER A 235 2.10 -3.71 -14.21
N LEU A 236 2.81 -3.56 -13.08
CA LEU A 236 2.70 -4.49 -11.95
C LEU A 236 1.29 -4.48 -11.35
N TYR A 237 0.66 -3.32 -11.23
CA TYR A 237 -0.72 -3.21 -10.76
C TYR A 237 -1.71 -3.86 -11.73
N VAL A 238 -1.58 -3.64 -13.04
CA VAL A 238 -2.44 -4.27 -14.06
C VAL A 238 -2.28 -5.80 -14.02
N ILE A 239 -1.05 -6.31 -13.93
CA ILE A 239 -0.80 -7.75 -13.79
C ILE A 239 -1.46 -8.30 -12.53
N TYR A 240 -1.32 -7.59 -11.39
CA TYR A 240 -1.99 -7.95 -10.14
C TYR A 240 -3.50 -8.04 -10.32
N VAL A 241 -4.14 -7.02 -10.92
CA VAL A 241 -5.59 -7.01 -11.16
C VAL A 241 -6.01 -8.18 -12.05
N LEU A 242 -5.31 -8.44 -13.15
CA LEU A 242 -5.62 -9.56 -14.04
C LEU A 242 -5.52 -10.92 -13.34
N ILE A 243 -4.47 -11.12 -12.52
CA ILE A 243 -4.31 -12.33 -11.73
C ILE A 243 -5.42 -12.44 -10.68
N SER A 244 -5.73 -11.37 -9.96
CA SER A 244 -6.78 -11.36 -8.93
C SER A 244 -8.17 -11.67 -9.51
N VAL A 245 -8.51 -11.09 -10.67
CA VAL A 245 -9.77 -11.38 -11.36
C VAL A 245 -9.80 -12.82 -11.90
N GLY A 246 -8.67 -13.31 -12.43
CA GLY A 246 -8.54 -14.69 -12.91
C GLY A 246 -8.66 -15.72 -11.80
N LEU A 247 -7.95 -15.53 -10.68
CA LEU A 247 -8.04 -16.38 -9.49
C LEU A 247 -9.44 -16.32 -8.87
N GLY A 248 -10.09 -15.16 -8.85
CA GLY A 248 -11.46 -15.02 -8.35
C GLY A 248 -12.45 -15.98 -9.01
N ARG A 249 -12.25 -16.32 -10.30
CA ARG A 249 -13.09 -17.31 -11.01
C ARG A 249 -12.85 -18.76 -10.60
N LEU A 250 -11.69 -19.07 -10.02
CA LEU A 250 -11.41 -20.42 -9.55
C LEU A 250 -12.10 -20.68 -8.21
N PHE A 251 -12.28 -19.65 -7.38
CA PHE A 251 -12.76 -19.79 -6.01
C PHE A 251 -14.19 -19.25 -5.75
N VAL A 252 -14.73 -18.44 -6.66
CA VAL A 252 -16.15 -17.99 -6.69
C VAL A 252 -16.86 -18.70 -7.82
#